data_AF-A0A151T0A5-F1
#
_entry.id   AF-A0A151T0A5-F1
#
_cell.length_a   1.000
_cell.length_b   1.000
_cell.length_c   1.000
_cell.angle_alpha   90.00
_cell.angle_beta   90.00
_cell.angle_gamma   90.00
#
_symmetry.space_group_name_H-M   'P 1'
#
loop_
_entity.id
_entity.type
_entity.pdbx_description
1 polymer ?
#
loop_
_entity_poly.entity_id
_entity_poly.type
_entity_poly.pdbx_seq_one_letter_code
_entity_poly.pdbx_strand_id
1 'polypeptide(L)'
;MGIASTTMMSTLNLHPWLWHIFNHEKRLLILSTLWCNWKWRNTQVIANTSWSVTYVSQLVRRQKLECHLYCSKTPQEQDGYWAPPGQGDVKLNVDGSCSNQKSMGGGGVLRGGRGDWQFGFSTCYGQGSPFLAEILAIRDGLMHAWRLGYRNIT
;
A
#
# COMPACT_ATOMS: atom_id res chain seq x y z
N MET A 1 -30.92 -16.93 -15.39
CA MET A 1 -29.78 -16.96 -16.32
C MET A 1 -28.55 -16.50 -15.54
N GLY A 2 -27.94 -17.43 -14.81
CA GLY A 2 -26.84 -17.16 -13.89
C GLY A 2 -25.52 -17.18 -14.63
N ILE A 3 -24.70 -16.16 -14.42
CA ILE A 3 -23.32 -16.14 -14.92
C ILE A 3 -22.48 -16.96 -13.94
N ALA A 4 -22.52 -18.28 -14.10
CA ALA A 4 -21.57 -19.18 -13.49
C ALA A 4 -20.32 -19.22 -14.38
N SER A 5 -19.39 -18.31 -14.15
CA SER A 5 -17.99 -18.48 -14.55
C SER A 5 -17.11 -18.24 -13.34
N THR A 6 -16.65 -19.34 -12.76
CA THR A 6 -15.76 -19.48 -11.60
C THR A 6 -14.31 -19.05 -11.88
N THR A 7 -14.13 -17.96 -12.64
CA THR A 7 -12.81 -17.34 -12.87
C THR A 7 -12.89 -15.83 -12.63
N MET A 8 -13.35 -15.43 -11.45
CA MET A 8 -13.00 -14.11 -10.92
C MET A 8 -11.56 -14.17 -10.40
N MET A 9 -10.65 -13.58 -11.18
CA MET A 9 -9.26 -13.24 -10.84
C MET A 9 -8.33 -14.40 -10.46
N SER A 10 -7.89 -15.18 -11.46
CA SER A 10 -6.61 -15.90 -11.33
C SER A 10 -5.47 -14.88 -11.27
N THR A 11 -4.52 -15.02 -10.34
CA THR A 11 -3.34 -14.14 -10.19
C THR A 11 -2.54 -13.93 -11.49
N LEU A 12 -2.62 -14.89 -12.42
CA LEU A 12 -2.02 -14.86 -13.76
C LEU A 12 -2.57 -13.78 -14.71
N ASN A 13 -3.71 -13.16 -14.39
CA ASN A 13 -4.38 -12.17 -15.25
C ASN A 13 -4.37 -10.74 -14.68
N LEU A 14 -3.59 -10.49 -13.64
CA LEU A 14 -3.60 -9.19 -12.96
C LEU A 14 -3.01 -8.08 -13.84
N HIS A 15 -1.88 -8.33 -14.52
CA HIS A 15 -1.22 -7.31 -15.34
C HIS A 15 -2.09 -6.85 -16.53
N PRO A 16 -2.64 -7.74 -17.39
CA PRO A 16 -3.54 -7.31 -18.47
C PRO A 16 -4.80 -6.59 -17.95
N TRP A 17 -5.35 -7.04 -16.82
CA TRP A 17 -6.53 -6.42 -16.21
C TRP A 17 -6.24 -5.00 -15.69
N LEU A 18 -5.13 -4.81 -14.98
CA LEU A 18 -4.68 -3.49 -14.53
C LEU A 18 -4.40 -2.57 -15.71
N TRP A 19 -3.69 -3.07 -16.73
CA TRP A 19 -3.40 -2.31 -17.94
C TRP A 19 -4.68 -1.83 -18.63
N HIS A 20 -5.70 -2.69 -18.73
CA HIS A 20 -6.99 -2.31 -19.29
C HIS A 20 -7.68 -1.20 -18.49
N ILE A 21 -7.67 -1.28 -17.15
CA ILE A 21 -8.27 -0.24 -16.29
C ILE A 21 -7.55 1.10 -16.44
N PHE A 22 -6.21 1.10 -16.43
CA PHE A 22 -5.43 2.33 -16.50
C PHE A 22 -5.54 3.04 -17.85
N ASN A 23 -5.76 2.30 -18.94
CA ASN A 23 -5.91 2.88 -20.29
C ASN A 23 -7.37 3.21 -20.66
N HIS A 24 -8.34 2.90 -19.80
CA HIS A 24 -9.75 3.17 -20.07
C HIS A 24 -10.08 4.68 -19.94
N GLU A 25 -10.98 5.20 -20.79
CA GLU A 25 -11.40 6.61 -20.76
C GLU A 25 -11.99 7.02 -19.38
N LYS A 26 -12.69 6.08 -18.73
CA LYS A 26 -13.29 6.23 -17.40
C LYS A 26 -12.40 5.79 -16.24
N ARG A 27 -11.07 5.63 -16.44
CA ARG A 27 -10.13 5.13 -15.43
C ARG A 27 -10.30 5.76 -14.05
N LEU A 28 -10.45 7.08 -13.97
CA LEU A 28 -10.62 7.78 -12.69
C LEU A 28 -11.92 7.39 -11.98
N LEU A 29 -13.01 7.17 -12.72
CA LEU A 29 -14.27 6.70 -12.15
C LEU A 29 -14.15 5.25 -11.68
N ILE A 30 -13.53 4.39 -12.47
CA ILE A 30 -13.33 2.96 -12.14
C ILE A 30 -12.47 2.83 -10.88
N LEU A 31 -11.31 3.49 -10.86
CA LEU A 31 -10.39 3.48 -9.72
C LEU A 31 -11.04 4.07 -8.46
N SER A 32 -11.76 5.19 -8.58
CA SER A 32 -12.50 5.78 -7.45
C SER A 32 -13.57 4.82 -6.92
N THR A 33 -14.26 4.10 -7.81
CA THR A 33 -15.28 3.12 -7.41
C THR A 33 -14.67 1.93 -6.69
N LEU A 34 -13.59 1.36 -7.23
CA LEU A 34 -12.86 0.26 -6.61
C LEU A 34 -12.35 0.66 -5.21
N TRP A 35 -11.74 1.83 -5.10
CA TRP A 35 -11.26 2.38 -3.83
C TRP A 35 -12.39 2.58 -2.81
N CYS A 36 -13.49 3.24 -3.20
CA CYS A 36 -14.61 3.47 -2.30
C CYS A 36 -15.29 2.17 -1.86
N ASN A 37 -15.39 1.17 -2.75
CA ASN A 37 -15.92 -0.15 -2.41
C ASN A 37 -15.01 -0.89 -1.42
N TRP A 38 -13.70 -0.88 -1.67
CA TRP A 38 -12.72 -1.44 -0.73
C TRP A 38 -12.80 -0.77 0.63
N LYS A 39 -12.85 0.57 0.66
CA LYS A 39 -12.96 1.35 1.91
C LYS A 39 -14.26 1.04 2.64
N TRP A 40 -15.39 1.00 1.94
CA TRP A 40 -16.68 0.65 2.53
C TRP A 40 -16.68 -0.75 3.14
N ARG A 41 -16.09 -1.74 2.45
CA ARG A 41 -15.93 -3.11 2.98
C ARG A 41 -15.06 -3.14 4.23
N ASN A 42 -13.92 -2.47 4.21
CA ASN A 42 -12.99 -2.47 5.34
C ASN A 42 -13.54 -1.71 6.53
N THR A 43 -14.25 -0.60 6.32
CA THR A 43 -14.92 0.12 7.40
C THR A 43 -16.02 -0.72 8.05
N GLN A 44 -16.76 -1.53 7.29
CA GLN A 44 -17.71 -2.49 7.86
C GLN A 44 -17.01 -3.55 8.72
N VAL A 45 -15.89 -4.11 8.25
CA VAL A 45 -15.16 -5.16 8.98
C VAL A 45 -14.44 -4.62 10.22
N ILE A 46 -13.77 -3.47 10.10
CA ILE A 46 -12.86 -2.94 11.12
C ILE A 46 -13.60 -2.04 12.12
N ALA A 47 -14.50 -1.18 11.64
CA ALA A 47 -15.18 -0.19 12.46
C ALA A 47 -16.63 -0.56 12.78
N ASN A 48 -17.13 -1.71 12.28
CA ASN A 48 -18.51 -2.18 12.45
C ASN A 48 -19.56 -1.10 12.08
N THR A 49 -19.25 -0.27 11.08
CA THR A 49 -20.16 0.77 10.59
C THR A 49 -20.55 0.50 9.15
N SER A 50 -21.82 0.70 8.82
CA SER A 50 -22.33 0.55 7.46
C SER A 50 -22.64 1.91 6.85
N TRP A 51 -22.22 2.10 5.60
CA TRP A 51 -22.54 3.27 4.81
C TRP A 51 -23.71 3.00 3.87
N SER A 52 -24.53 4.02 3.63
CA SER A 52 -25.57 3.93 2.60
C SER A 52 -24.97 3.95 1.20
N VAL A 53 -25.65 3.31 0.25
CA VAL A 53 -25.27 3.35 -1.18
C VAL A 53 -25.20 4.78 -1.71
N THR A 54 -26.08 5.66 -1.21
CA THR A 54 -26.08 7.09 -1.56
C THR A 54 -24.81 7.80 -1.10
N TYR A 55 -24.35 7.53 0.13
CA TYR A 55 -23.10 8.08 0.66
C TYR A 55 -21.90 7.57 -0.14
N VAL A 56 -21.82 6.26 -0.41
CA VAL A 56 -20.75 5.67 -1.25
C VAL A 56 -20.74 6.30 -2.64
N SER A 57 -21.91 6.52 -3.25
CA SER A 57 -22.02 7.17 -4.55
C SER A 57 -21.52 8.62 -4.54
N GLN A 58 -21.73 9.35 -3.44
CA GLN A 58 -21.19 10.70 -3.27
C GLN A 58 -19.67 10.66 -3.09
N LEU A 59 -19.14 9.72 -2.31
CA LEU A 59 -17.70 9.50 -2.13
C LEU A 59 -17.00 9.22 -3.46
N VAL A 60 -17.57 8.36 -4.31
CA VAL A 60 -17.00 8.06 -5.64
C VAL A 60 -16.92 9.33 -6.50
N ARG A 61 -17.98 10.15 -6.53
CA ARG A 61 -17.97 11.41 -7.29
C ARG A 61 -16.92 12.37 -6.77
N ARG A 62 -16.81 12.50 -5.44
CA ARG A 62 -15.81 13.37 -4.80
C ARG A 62 -14.39 12.91 -5.09
N GLN A 63 -14.10 11.63 -4.90
CA GLN A 63 -12.79 11.04 -5.16
C GLN A 63 -12.36 11.22 -6.62
N LYS A 64 -13.29 11.00 -7.57
CA LYS A 64 -13.01 11.22 -9.00
C LYS A 64 -12.62 12.67 -9.27
N LEU A 65 -13.35 13.63 -8.68
CA LEU A 65 -13.07 15.05 -8.86
C LEU A 65 -11.73 15.44 -8.23
N GLU A 66 -11.46 15.00 -7.00
CA GLU A 66 -10.19 15.23 -6.30
C GLU A 66 -9.01 14.68 -7.11
N CYS A 67 -9.09 13.45 -7.61
CA CYS A 67 -8.04 12.86 -8.45
C CYS A 67 -7.86 13.64 -9.76
N HIS A 68 -8.95 14.07 -10.41
CA HIS A 68 -8.85 14.88 -11.63
C HIS A 68 -8.16 16.22 -11.37
N LEU A 69 -8.54 16.90 -10.29
CA LEU A 69 -7.93 18.17 -9.88
C LEU A 69 -6.46 18.01 -9.47
N TYR A 70 -6.12 16.90 -8.83
CA TYR A 70 -4.73 16.58 -8.48
C TYR A 70 -3.90 16.37 -9.74
N CYS A 71 -4.32 15.47 -10.63
CA CYS A 71 -3.63 15.20 -11.89
C CYS A 71 -3.53 16.41 -12.82
N SER A 72 -4.45 17.38 -12.73
CA SER A 72 -4.40 18.59 -13.55
C SER A 72 -3.52 19.70 -12.96
N LYS A 73 -3.25 19.67 -11.65
CA LYS A 73 -2.49 20.70 -10.93
C LYS A 73 -1.04 20.35 -10.67
N THR A 74 -0.72 19.07 -10.55
CA THR A 74 0.67 18.65 -10.36
C THR A 74 1.43 18.86 -11.67
N PRO A 75 2.48 19.70 -11.70
CA PRO A 75 3.54 19.52 -12.69
C PRO A 75 3.94 18.05 -12.64
N GLN A 76 4.25 17.44 -13.79
CA GLN A 76 4.79 16.08 -13.85
C GLN A 76 5.92 15.99 -12.83
N GLU A 77 5.66 15.43 -11.65
CA GLU A 77 6.65 15.28 -10.60
C GLU A 77 7.81 14.54 -11.25
N GLN A 78 9.04 15.01 -11.04
CA GLN A 78 10.20 14.19 -11.32
C GLN A 78 10.01 12.90 -10.52
N ASP A 79 9.68 11.85 -11.26
CA ASP A 79 9.47 10.47 -10.87
C ASP A 79 9.97 10.14 -9.46
N GLY A 80 9.09 10.31 -8.47
CA GLY A 80 9.21 9.69 -7.14
C GLY A 80 8.98 8.18 -7.20
N TYR A 81 9.33 7.52 -8.30
CA TYR A 81 9.25 6.08 -8.39
C TYR A 81 10.32 5.46 -7.51
N TRP A 82 9.96 4.34 -6.90
CA TRP A 82 10.93 3.54 -6.17
C TRP A 82 12.04 3.11 -7.14
N ALA A 83 13.25 3.63 -6.93
CA ALA A 83 14.44 3.18 -7.62
C ALA A 83 15.20 2.18 -6.72
N PRO A 84 15.75 1.11 -7.31
CA PRO A 84 16.64 0.23 -6.58
C PRO A 84 17.91 0.99 -6.16
N PRO A 85 18.53 0.61 -5.03
CA PRO A 85 19.76 1.23 -4.55
C PRO A 85 20.96 0.85 -5.46
N GLY A 86 22.11 1.48 -5.22
CA GLY A 86 23.36 1.15 -5.92
C GLY A 86 23.77 -0.33 -5.75
N GLN A 87 24.63 -0.83 -6.63
CA GLN A 87 25.13 -2.20 -6.53
C GLN A 87 25.97 -2.36 -5.25
N GLY A 88 25.62 -3.33 -4.41
CA GLY A 88 26.25 -3.55 -3.10
C GLY A 88 25.51 -2.89 -1.93
N ASP A 89 24.55 -2.01 -2.23
CA ASP A 89 23.72 -1.34 -1.24
C ASP A 89 22.36 -2.02 -1.11
N VAL A 90 21.64 -1.70 -0.03
CA VAL A 90 20.27 -2.14 0.19
C VAL A 90 19.34 -0.98 0.49
N LYS A 91 18.07 -1.19 0.17
CA LYS A 91 16.99 -0.29 0.53
C LYS A 91 16.11 -0.94 1.58
N LEU A 92 16.00 -0.29 2.74
CA LEU A 92 15.23 -0.73 3.88
C LEU A 92 13.93 0.06 3.95
N ASN A 93 12.81 -0.61 3.64
CA ASN A 93 11.48 -0.06 3.85
C ASN A 93 10.89 -0.67 5.12
N VAL A 94 10.42 0.14 6.05
CA VAL A 94 9.81 -0.31 7.31
C VAL A 94 8.46 0.36 7.52
N ASP A 95 7.61 -0.29 8.31
CA ASP A 95 6.30 0.24 8.70
C ASP A 95 5.97 -0.20 10.14
N GLY A 96 5.61 0.76 10.98
CA GLY A 96 5.10 0.55 12.33
C GLY A 96 3.58 0.62 12.37
N SER A 97 2.96 -0.27 13.13
CA SER A 97 1.51 -0.30 13.34
C SER A 97 1.18 -0.23 14.82
N CYS A 98 0.11 0.48 15.16
CA CYS A 98 -0.41 0.54 16.52
C CYS A 98 -1.95 0.52 16.49
N SER A 99 -2.55 -0.38 17.27
CA SER A 99 -4.00 -0.50 17.38
C SER A 99 -4.60 0.53 18.34
N ASN A 100 -5.92 0.65 18.34
CA ASN A 100 -6.66 1.49 19.31
C ASN A 100 -6.46 1.03 20.77
N GLN A 101 -6.15 -0.25 20.97
CA GLN A 101 -5.79 -0.81 22.28
C GLN A 101 -4.31 -0.61 22.62
N LYS A 102 -3.61 0.27 21.88
CA LYS A 102 -2.18 0.58 22.00
C LYS A 102 -1.24 -0.59 21.73
N SER A 103 -1.73 -1.71 21.18
CA SER A 103 -0.87 -2.82 20.78
C SER A 103 -0.06 -2.44 19.55
N MET A 104 1.25 -2.60 19.62
CA MET A 104 2.20 -2.23 18.59
C MET A 104 2.76 -3.46 17.88
N GLY A 105 2.96 -3.32 16.58
CA GLY A 105 3.79 -4.22 15.79
C GLY A 105 4.55 -3.41 14.75
N GLY A 106 5.46 -4.06 14.05
CA GLY A 106 6.09 -3.46 12.90
C GLY A 106 6.76 -4.51 12.06
N GLY A 107 7.29 -4.06 10.92
CA GLY A 107 7.98 -4.93 10.01
C GLY A 107 8.75 -4.14 8.98
N GLY A 108 9.40 -4.86 8.09
CA GLY A 108 10.13 -4.24 7.02
C GLY A 108 10.73 -5.23 6.04
N VAL A 109 11.30 -4.66 5.00
CA VAL A 109 11.81 -5.35 3.82
C VAL A 109 13.13 -4.72 3.42
N LEU A 110 14.11 -5.58 3.12
CA LEU A 110 15.34 -5.20 2.44
C LEU A 110 15.27 -5.62 0.98
N ARG A 111 15.57 -4.68 0.09
CA ARG A 111 15.75 -4.93 -1.35
C ARG A 111 17.18 -4.60 -1.78
N GLY A 112 17.74 -5.43 -2.64
CA GLY A 112 19.06 -5.22 -3.23
C GLY A 112 19.03 -4.29 -4.44
N GLY A 113 20.20 -4.03 -5.02
CA GLY A 113 20.37 -3.11 -6.16
C GLY A 113 19.71 -3.53 -7.48
N ARG A 114 19.12 -4.74 -7.55
CA ARG A 114 18.25 -5.16 -8.67
C ARG A 114 16.76 -5.10 -8.33
N GLY A 115 16.43 -4.57 -7.15
CA GLY A 115 15.09 -4.64 -6.56
C GLY A 115 14.69 -6.01 -6.07
N ASP A 116 15.63 -6.95 -6.05
CA ASP A 116 15.48 -8.30 -5.57
C ASP A 116 15.30 -8.35 -4.05
N TRP A 117 14.48 -9.29 -3.61
CA TRP A 117 14.19 -9.49 -2.20
C TRP A 117 15.40 -10.10 -1.48
N GLN A 118 15.90 -9.42 -0.46
CA GLN A 118 17.01 -9.92 0.37
C GLN A 118 16.49 -10.52 1.67
N PHE A 119 15.61 -9.80 2.37
CA PHE A 119 15.14 -10.17 3.69
C PHE A 119 13.86 -9.41 4.05
N GLY A 120 13.05 -9.97 4.95
CA GLY A 120 11.96 -9.23 5.59
C GLY A 120 11.65 -9.76 6.97
N PHE A 121 11.02 -8.93 7.79
CA PHE A 121 10.70 -9.23 9.18
C PHE A 121 9.34 -8.67 9.59
N SER A 122 8.79 -9.24 10.66
CA SER A 122 7.64 -8.71 11.38
C SER A 122 7.77 -9.06 12.86
N THR A 123 7.51 -8.08 13.73
CA THR A 123 7.71 -8.17 15.18
C THR A 123 6.53 -7.52 15.92
N CYS A 124 6.12 -8.09 17.05
CA CYS A 124 5.24 -7.45 18.01
C CYS A 124 6.06 -6.70 19.08
N TYR A 125 5.71 -5.45 19.36
CA TYR A 125 6.47 -4.58 20.28
C TYR A 125 5.76 -4.33 21.63
N GLY A 126 4.65 -5.03 21.89
CA GLY A 126 3.88 -4.83 23.11
C GLY A 126 2.98 -3.59 23.03
N GLN A 127 2.85 -2.83 24.12
CA GLN A 127 1.99 -1.64 24.15
C GLN A 127 2.79 -0.33 24.03
N GLY A 128 2.24 0.66 23.33
CA GLY A 128 2.86 1.98 23.22
C GLY A 128 2.10 2.94 22.30
N SER A 129 2.84 3.61 21.42
CA SER A 129 2.31 4.62 20.50
C SER A 129 2.66 4.29 19.05
N PRO A 130 1.89 4.80 18.06
CA PRO A 130 2.24 4.63 16.64
C PRO A 130 3.67 5.10 16.34
N PHE A 131 4.08 6.24 16.92
CA PHE A 131 5.43 6.77 16.75
C PHE A 131 6.53 5.83 17.27
N LEU A 132 6.30 5.19 18.43
CA LEU A 132 7.24 4.22 18.97
C LEU A 132 7.31 2.95 18.09
N ALA A 133 6.18 2.50 17.54
CA ALA A 133 6.16 1.36 16.62
C ALA A 133 7.02 1.61 15.36
N GLU A 134 6.94 2.81 14.79
CA GLU A 134 7.76 3.22 13.64
C GLU A 134 9.26 3.19 13.97
N ILE A 135 9.65 3.81 15.09
CA ILE A 135 11.05 3.85 15.53
C ILE A 135 11.59 2.44 15.77
N LEU A 136 10.80 1.57 16.40
CA LEU A 136 11.20 0.19 16.66
C LEU A 136 11.34 -0.61 15.36
N ALA A 137 10.46 -0.42 14.38
CA ALA A 137 10.59 -1.02 13.06
C ALA A 137 11.88 -0.55 12.34
N ILE A 138 12.21 0.74 12.39
CA ILE A 138 13.47 1.28 11.85
C ILE A 138 14.67 0.61 12.54
N ARG A 139 14.68 0.59 13.87
CA ARG A 139 15.76 -0.01 14.67
C ARG A 139 15.99 -1.47 14.30
N ASP A 140 14.93 -2.28 14.26
CA ASP A 140 15.03 -3.70 13.96
C ASP A 140 15.48 -3.93 12.51
N GLY A 141 14.95 -3.16 11.56
CA GLY A 141 15.37 -3.20 10.16
C GLY A 141 16.86 -2.90 9.97
N LEU A 142 17.37 -1.85 10.63
CA LEU A 142 18.80 -1.50 10.60
C LEU A 142 19.67 -2.57 11.24
N MET A 143 19.25 -3.14 12.37
CA MET A 143 19.98 -4.26 13.00
C MET A 143 20.04 -5.48 12.08
N HIS A 144 18.94 -5.82 11.38
CA HIS A 144 18.92 -6.91 10.42
C HIS A 144 19.86 -6.65 9.24
N ALA A 145 19.81 -5.46 8.63
CA ALA A 145 20.70 -5.06 7.55
C ALA A 145 22.18 -5.17 7.95
N TRP A 146 22.51 -4.70 9.16
CA TRP A 146 23.87 -4.73 9.67
C TRP A 146 24.39 -6.16 9.90
N ARG A 147 23.53 -7.04 10.45
CA ARG A 147 23.84 -8.47 10.67
C ARG A 147 24.06 -9.22 9.37
N LEU A 148 23.38 -8.83 8.29
CA LEU A 148 23.56 -9.37 6.95
C LEU A 148 24.80 -8.82 6.23
N GLY A 149 25.54 -7.89 6.85
CA GLY A 149 26.79 -7.35 6.31
C GLY A 149 26.64 -6.07 5.50
N TYR A 150 25.42 -5.55 5.33
CA TYR A 150 25.21 -4.28 4.64
C TYR A 150 25.65 -3.10 5.50
N ARG A 151 26.26 -2.10 4.86
CA ARG A 151 26.76 -0.87 5.51
C ARG A 151 26.20 0.40 4.87
N ASN A 152 25.78 0.31 3.62
CA ASN A 152 25.06 1.35 2.91
C ASN A 152 23.59 0.94 2.82
N ILE A 153 22.75 1.61 3.60
CA ILE A 153 21.33 1.34 3.73
C ILE A 153 20.59 2.65 3.42
N THR A 154 19.62 2.58 2.51
CA THR A 154 18.80 3.70 2.05
C THR A 154 17.32 3.47 2.26
#